data_AF-A0AAD3YAJ6-F1
#
_entry.id   AF-A0AAD3YAJ6-F1
#
_cell.length_a   1.000
_cell.length_b   1.000
_cell.length_c   1.000
_cell.angle_alpha   90.00
_cell.angle_beta   90.00
_cell.angle_gamma   90.00
#
_symmetry.space_group_name_H-M   'P 1'
#
loop_
_entity.id
_entity.type
_entity.pdbx_description
1 polymer ?
#
loop_
_entity_poly.entity_id
_entity_poly.type
_entity_poly.pdbx_seq_one_letter_code
_entity_poly.pdbx_strand_id
1 'polypeptide(L)'
;MPALTISLLPASLAEQYALEPPSPNGLTPTSVDEPFHLYLGSGGDSAATLVDPPKVVQIIGGHKLENVPSKVSSIDTSTSASDSVSLDLDSDVPLKTAKADKAGAKAARRQARRDLNRTKRRAEAAAIEPQKQPWEVALGDIGTSAQGRTQSASTQIASQITPPQFEVAAETRYGRKVPIRTYNLSHAPAVAVVEALVAHYGAWSITFTDPSYGIFLSPALDVALSFKVVCSLRVAVAFGDPVCHPARLPSAVAEFHAFCKARGWGIAFVAARSAAAKVAQVMGWASIQFAVEQIVEPASNPVLDGTRGRRQNLVVKKLAREAPVRIYCPSEGPDAGLEAQLQALYETVYAAKEERDGAPYSTKLRLFALPHLTTVLYTTDSAGTPNGMVGLLRVGDGRYLLDPLVANPSAPVGTTDYLTVLAMGYTRRLGASLSFGTEPTPQVGEVHGMRRFMEDETRLVHAATYTAFGMDGKRTLHAKFHPARTEALHLVLGSQGILGQSAAAAAIWRATHLHYRPVVGPLVGLVEQRRAGEVLEGMLSCLVQRGQLQPSLERYSSSGKDTVCEEPERIRTSA
;
A
#
# COMPACT_ATOMS: atom_id res chain seq x y z
N MET A 1 41.39 -19.82 34.48
CA MET A 1 40.99 -18.41 34.68
C MET A 1 39.50 -18.29 34.40
N PRO A 2 38.74 -17.55 35.21
CA PRO A 2 37.43 -17.98 35.70
C PRO A 2 36.29 -17.81 34.69
N ALA A 3 35.36 -18.76 34.74
CA ALA A 3 34.10 -18.75 34.03
C ALA A 3 33.18 -17.65 34.58
N LEU A 4 32.75 -16.74 33.71
CA LEU A 4 31.71 -15.75 33.99
C LEU A 4 30.34 -16.41 33.80
N THR A 5 29.75 -16.85 34.91
CA THR A 5 28.36 -17.31 34.97
C THR A 5 27.46 -16.07 35.03
N ILE A 6 26.74 -15.79 33.94
CA ILE A 6 25.71 -14.74 33.92
C ILE A 6 24.43 -15.35 34.50
N SER A 7 24.05 -14.90 35.70
CA SER A 7 22.75 -15.22 36.32
C SER A 7 21.64 -14.49 35.58
N LEU A 8 20.69 -15.25 35.03
CA LEU A 8 19.42 -14.75 34.53
C LEU A 8 18.52 -14.36 35.72
N LEU A 9 18.05 -13.12 35.74
CA LEU A 9 17.01 -12.64 36.65
C LEU A 9 15.67 -13.34 36.32
N PRO A 10 14.83 -13.62 37.34
CA PRO A 10 13.61 -14.40 37.16
C PRO A 10 12.49 -13.58 36.51
N ALA A 11 11.70 -14.28 35.70
CA ALA A 11 10.46 -13.81 35.10
C ALA A 11 9.35 -13.74 36.16
N SER A 12 9.20 -12.58 36.81
CA SER A 12 7.96 -12.24 37.53
C SER A 12 7.88 -10.73 37.76
N LEU A 13 7.32 -10.00 36.80
CA LEU A 13 6.77 -8.64 36.96
C LEU A 13 5.95 -8.27 35.71
N ALA A 14 5.06 -9.17 35.30
CA ALA A 14 4.14 -8.99 34.18
C ALA A 14 2.71 -9.16 34.68
N GLU A 15 2.29 -8.34 35.64
CA GLU A 15 0.89 -8.19 36.03
C GLU A 15 0.77 -6.98 36.96
N GLN A 16 0.48 -5.81 36.38
CA GLN A 16 -0.14 -4.62 36.99
C GLN A 16 0.16 -3.42 36.09
N TYR A 17 -0.70 -3.14 35.12
CA TYR A 17 -1.05 -1.81 34.60
C TYR A 17 -2.12 -2.02 33.53
N ALA A 18 -3.36 -2.30 33.98
CA ALA A 18 -4.54 -2.12 33.15
C ALA A 18 -5.02 -0.69 33.36
N LEU A 19 -4.82 0.18 32.37
CA LEU A 19 -5.43 1.51 32.31
C LEU A 19 -6.40 1.52 31.14
N GLU A 20 -7.64 1.89 31.45
CA GLU A 20 -8.78 1.98 30.53
C GLU A 20 -8.52 2.99 29.39
N PRO A 21 -9.02 2.73 28.17
CA PRO A 21 -8.97 3.70 27.08
C PRO A 21 -10.04 4.79 27.25
N PRO A 22 -9.72 6.08 26.98
CA PRO A 22 -10.75 7.12 26.93
C PRO A 22 -11.61 6.99 25.65
N SER A 23 -12.91 7.22 25.86
CA SER A 23 -13.98 7.26 24.86
C SER A 23 -13.76 8.31 23.76
N PRO A 24 -14.10 8.03 22.47
CA PRO A 24 -14.01 9.00 21.41
C PRO A 24 -15.35 9.71 21.16
N ASN A 25 -15.43 10.99 21.54
CA ASN A 25 -16.34 11.99 20.97
C ASN A 25 -15.45 13.21 20.66
N GLY A 26 -15.48 13.89 19.53
CA GLY A 26 -16.24 13.80 18.30
C GLY A 26 -15.90 15.07 17.54
N LEU A 27 -15.43 14.99 16.29
CA LEU A 27 -15.33 16.13 15.38
C LEU A 27 -15.48 15.61 13.95
N THR A 28 -16.63 15.89 13.35
CA THR A 28 -16.88 15.82 11.91
C THR A 28 -16.39 17.10 11.24
N PRO A 29 -15.69 17.01 10.10
CA PRO A 29 -15.69 18.08 9.12
C PRO A 29 -16.62 17.75 7.96
N THR A 30 -17.36 18.79 7.62
CA THR A 30 -18.35 18.98 6.57
C THR A 30 -17.84 18.73 5.15
N SER A 31 -18.79 18.36 4.29
CA SER A 31 -18.69 18.32 2.84
C SER A 31 -18.16 19.63 2.25
N VAL A 32 -17.20 19.54 1.35
CA VAL A 32 -16.99 20.57 0.31
C VAL A 32 -16.65 19.86 -0.99
N ASP A 33 -17.39 20.26 -2.02
CA ASP A 33 -17.33 19.79 -3.39
C ASP A 33 -15.96 20.02 -4.05
N GLU A 34 -15.65 19.07 -4.91
CA GLU A 34 -14.68 19.09 -6.00
C GLU A 34 -14.88 20.31 -6.95
N PRO A 35 -13.84 20.75 -7.69
CA PRO A 35 -13.41 19.98 -8.86
C PRO A 35 -11.90 19.80 -9.08
N PHE A 36 -11.63 18.63 -9.66
CA PHE A 36 -10.41 18.16 -10.31
C PHE A 36 -9.77 19.14 -11.31
N HIS A 37 -8.44 19.24 -11.26
CA HIS A 37 -7.59 19.35 -12.45
C HIS A 37 -6.31 18.50 -12.25
N LEU A 38 -6.17 17.45 -13.07
CA LEU A 38 -4.96 16.63 -13.21
C LEU A 38 -4.32 16.94 -14.57
N TYR A 39 -2.99 17.06 -14.55
CA TYR A 39 -2.04 16.93 -15.66
C TYR A 39 -2.34 17.71 -16.95
N LEU A 40 -1.77 18.92 -17.03
CA LEU A 40 -1.27 19.47 -18.28
C LEU A 40 0.24 19.64 -18.15
N GLY A 41 0.98 19.06 -19.09
CA GLY A 41 2.39 19.34 -19.26
C GLY A 41 2.58 20.77 -19.75
N SER A 42 3.37 21.56 -19.03
CA SER A 42 4.15 22.65 -19.61
C SER A 42 5.40 22.01 -20.22
N GLY A 43 5.67 22.08 -21.53
CA GLY A 43 5.67 23.28 -22.35
C GLY A 43 7.00 24.00 -22.15
N GLY A 44 8.04 23.57 -22.88
CA GLY A 44 9.39 24.11 -22.83
C GLY A 44 10.18 23.69 -24.07
N ASP A 45 10.46 24.66 -24.93
CA ASP A 45 11.01 24.61 -26.28
C ASP A 45 12.23 23.70 -26.53
N SER A 46 12.19 22.98 -27.65
CA SER A 46 13.39 22.78 -28.48
C SER A 46 13.02 22.63 -29.95
N ALA A 47 13.74 23.40 -30.76
CA ALA A 47 13.61 23.56 -32.19
C ALA A 47 13.67 22.21 -32.94
N ALA A 48 12.64 21.96 -33.75
CA ALA A 48 12.63 20.89 -34.72
C ALA A 48 13.31 21.36 -36.02
N THR A 49 14.36 20.64 -36.41
CA THR A 49 14.89 20.64 -37.78
C THR A 49 13.91 19.93 -38.69
N LEU A 50 13.48 20.61 -39.76
CA LEU A 50 12.61 20.10 -40.81
C LEU A 50 13.21 18.87 -41.50
N VAL A 51 12.38 17.83 -41.67
CA VAL A 51 12.45 16.93 -42.84
C VAL A 51 11.01 16.69 -43.31
N ASP A 52 10.74 17.08 -44.56
CA ASP A 52 9.45 16.92 -45.24
C ASP A 52 9.06 15.44 -45.46
N PRO A 53 7.77 15.08 -45.36
CA PRO A 53 7.27 13.77 -45.77
C PRO A 53 6.79 13.77 -47.25
N PRO A 54 6.94 12.66 -48.00
CA PRO A 54 6.28 12.53 -49.29
C PRO A 54 4.86 11.95 -49.15
N LYS A 55 3.92 12.78 -49.62
CA LYS A 55 2.72 12.50 -50.44
C LYS A 55 1.94 11.19 -50.24
N VAL A 56 0.71 11.44 -49.80
CA VAL A 56 -0.53 10.66 -49.91
C VAL A 56 -0.81 10.19 -51.34
N VAL A 57 -1.17 8.90 -51.48
CA VAL A 57 -1.96 8.37 -52.60
C VAL A 57 -3.26 7.78 -52.05
N GLN A 58 -4.38 8.36 -52.46
CA GLN A 58 -5.74 7.85 -52.24
C GLN A 58 -5.97 6.59 -53.09
N ILE A 59 -6.61 5.57 -52.51
CA ILE A 59 -7.40 4.60 -53.28
C ILE A 59 -8.78 4.48 -52.65
N ILE A 60 -9.77 4.75 -53.50
CA ILE A 60 -11.21 4.64 -53.29
C ILE A 60 -11.61 3.18 -53.53
N GLY A 61 -12.46 2.61 -52.67
CA GLY A 61 -13.05 1.29 -52.90
C GLY A 61 -14.19 1.00 -51.93
N GLY A 62 -15.42 1.33 -52.35
CA GLY A 62 -16.64 1.05 -51.59
C GLY A 62 -17.10 -0.40 -51.74
N HIS A 63 -17.70 -0.94 -50.69
CA HIS A 63 -18.57 -2.11 -50.78
C HIS A 63 -19.86 -1.87 -49.98
N LYS A 64 -20.96 -2.08 -50.70
CA LYS A 64 -22.36 -1.94 -50.32
C LYS A 64 -22.81 -3.27 -49.71
N LEU A 65 -23.29 -3.28 -48.47
CA LEU A 65 -23.86 -4.48 -47.84
C LEU A 65 -25.37 -4.51 -48.07
N GLU A 66 -25.84 -5.62 -48.65
CA GLU A 66 -27.24 -5.93 -48.92
C GLU A 66 -27.96 -6.40 -47.65
N ASN A 67 -29.22 -5.96 -47.53
CA ASN A 67 -30.15 -6.34 -46.48
C ASN A 67 -30.78 -7.71 -46.77
N VAL A 68 -30.72 -8.62 -45.79
CA VAL A 68 -31.46 -9.89 -45.79
C VAL A 68 -32.64 -9.78 -44.80
N PRO A 69 -33.89 -10.02 -45.21
CA PRO A 69 -35.03 -10.03 -44.30
C PRO A 69 -35.20 -11.40 -43.61
N SER A 70 -35.30 -11.38 -42.28
CA SER A 70 -35.59 -12.52 -41.42
C SER A 70 -37.08 -12.90 -41.45
N LYS A 71 -37.34 -14.17 -41.77
CA LYS A 71 -38.66 -14.82 -41.71
C LYS A 71 -39.13 -14.99 -40.27
N VAL A 72 -40.37 -14.59 -40.03
CA VAL A 72 -41.16 -14.84 -38.81
C VAL A 72 -41.82 -16.21 -38.95
N SER A 73 -41.60 -17.11 -37.99
CA SER A 73 -42.35 -18.36 -37.84
C SER A 73 -43.40 -18.21 -36.74
N SER A 74 -44.67 -18.28 -37.14
CA SER A 74 -45.85 -18.44 -36.29
C SER A 74 -45.84 -19.82 -35.62
N ILE A 75 -46.09 -19.86 -34.30
CA ILE A 75 -46.33 -21.09 -33.55
C ILE A 75 -47.81 -21.15 -33.19
N ASP A 76 -48.42 -22.29 -33.55
CA ASP A 76 -49.78 -22.71 -33.26
C ASP A 76 -50.05 -22.80 -31.75
N THR A 77 -51.24 -22.35 -31.34
CA THR A 77 -51.81 -22.64 -30.01
C THR A 77 -53.09 -23.45 -30.20
N SER A 78 -53.00 -24.74 -29.89
CA SER A 78 -54.14 -25.66 -29.82
C SER A 78 -54.66 -25.80 -28.39
N THR A 79 -55.95 -25.51 -28.26
CA THR A 79 -57.01 -26.35 -27.66
C THR A 79 -56.77 -27.06 -26.33
N SER A 80 -57.50 -26.65 -25.28
CA SER A 80 -58.16 -27.51 -24.25
C SER A 80 -58.79 -26.61 -23.19
N ALA A 81 -59.84 -26.95 -22.45
CA ALA A 81 -60.95 -27.87 -22.61
C ALA A 81 -62.03 -27.28 -21.70
N SER A 82 -63.28 -27.31 -22.16
CA SER A 82 -64.47 -26.84 -21.48
C SER A 82 -65.01 -27.93 -20.55
N ASP A 83 -65.06 -27.67 -19.25
CA ASP A 83 -65.89 -28.44 -18.32
C ASP A 83 -66.94 -27.52 -17.70
N SER A 84 -68.19 -27.73 -18.14
CA SER A 84 -69.41 -27.14 -17.64
C SER A 84 -69.92 -27.99 -16.47
N VAL A 85 -69.96 -27.43 -15.27
CA VAL A 85 -70.68 -27.99 -14.12
C VAL A 85 -71.84 -27.05 -13.78
N SER A 86 -73.05 -27.55 -14.02
CA SER A 86 -74.33 -27.02 -13.58
C SER A 86 -74.53 -27.29 -12.09
N LEU A 87 -74.87 -26.26 -11.31
CA LEU A 87 -75.40 -26.42 -9.95
C LEU A 87 -76.52 -25.41 -9.71
N ASP A 88 -77.62 -25.97 -9.22
CA ASP A 88 -78.93 -25.37 -8.99
C ASP A 88 -78.91 -24.23 -7.95
N LEU A 89 -79.74 -23.24 -8.24
CA LEU A 89 -80.12 -22.14 -7.37
C LEU A 89 -81.26 -22.59 -6.46
N ASP A 90 -81.06 -22.60 -5.14
CA ASP A 90 -82.11 -22.28 -4.18
C ASP A 90 -81.52 -22.08 -2.77
N SER A 91 -81.60 -20.83 -2.28
CA SER A 91 -81.95 -20.45 -0.90
C SER A 91 -81.58 -19.00 -0.62
N ASP A 92 -82.62 -18.21 -0.33
CA ASP A 92 -82.56 -16.83 0.14
C ASP A 92 -81.85 -16.75 1.50
N VAL A 93 -80.71 -16.03 1.52
CA VAL A 93 -79.98 -15.67 2.75
C VAL A 93 -79.58 -14.18 2.67
N PRO A 94 -79.62 -13.40 3.77
CA PRO A 94 -79.76 -11.94 3.72
C PRO A 94 -78.55 -11.20 3.11
N LEU A 95 -78.84 -10.37 2.11
CA LEU A 95 -77.92 -9.62 1.24
C LEU A 95 -76.98 -8.58 1.91
N LYS A 96 -76.81 -8.58 3.24
CA LYS A 96 -75.99 -7.59 3.96
C LYS A 96 -74.64 -8.11 4.50
N THR A 97 -74.39 -9.42 4.51
CA THR A 97 -73.07 -9.98 4.89
C THR A 97 -72.15 -10.25 3.68
N ALA A 98 -72.71 -10.50 2.49
CA ALA A 98 -71.93 -10.83 1.28
C ALA A 98 -71.06 -9.68 0.70
N LYS A 99 -71.26 -8.43 1.12
CA LYS A 99 -70.39 -7.29 0.72
C LYS A 99 -69.09 -7.23 1.52
N ALA A 100 -69.08 -7.73 2.77
CA ALA A 100 -67.86 -7.79 3.58
C ALA A 100 -66.87 -8.85 3.05
N ASP A 101 -67.38 -9.99 2.56
CA ASP A 101 -66.54 -11.08 2.01
C ASP A 101 -65.84 -10.73 0.69
N LYS A 102 -66.47 -9.90 -0.16
CA LYS A 102 -65.84 -9.46 -1.42
C LYS A 102 -64.62 -8.56 -1.19
N ALA A 103 -64.65 -7.73 -0.14
CA ALA A 103 -63.52 -6.89 0.23
C ALA A 103 -62.36 -7.74 0.79
N GLY A 104 -62.66 -8.72 1.65
CA GLY A 104 -61.70 -9.69 2.17
C GLY A 104 -61.04 -10.52 1.05
N ALA A 105 -61.83 -11.06 0.13
CA ALA A 105 -61.33 -11.83 -1.01
C ALA A 105 -60.43 -11.00 -1.95
N LYS A 106 -60.75 -9.72 -2.17
CA LYS A 106 -59.92 -8.81 -2.97
C LYS A 106 -58.60 -8.47 -2.27
N ALA A 107 -58.61 -8.29 -0.94
CA ALA A 107 -57.41 -8.07 -0.15
C ALA A 107 -56.50 -9.32 -0.16
N ALA A 108 -57.08 -10.52 0.02
CA ALA A 108 -56.35 -11.79 -0.04
C ALA A 108 -55.69 -12.01 -1.41
N ARG A 109 -56.39 -11.74 -2.53
CA ARG A 109 -55.80 -11.81 -3.88
C ARG A 109 -54.65 -10.83 -4.09
N ARG A 110 -54.75 -9.61 -3.53
CA ARG A 110 -53.65 -8.62 -3.59
C ARG A 110 -52.43 -9.08 -2.80
N GLN A 111 -52.65 -9.66 -1.61
CA GLN A 111 -51.58 -10.19 -0.77
C GLN A 111 -50.88 -11.38 -1.45
N ALA A 112 -51.65 -12.36 -1.94
CA ALA A 112 -51.11 -13.49 -2.69
C ALA A 112 -50.28 -13.07 -3.91
N ARG A 113 -50.72 -12.03 -4.64
CA ARG A 113 -49.94 -11.47 -5.77
C ARG A 113 -48.65 -10.78 -5.32
N ARG A 114 -48.65 -10.09 -4.18
CA ARG A 114 -47.44 -9.48 -3.61
C ARG A 114 -46.46 -10.55 -3.17
N ASP A 115 -46.94 -11.60 -2.53
CA ASP A 115 -46.10 -12.71 -2.08
C ASP A 115 -45.54 -13.50 -3.27
N LEU A 116 -46.33 -13.74 -4.32
CA LEU A 116 -45.86 -14.33 -5.58
C LEU A 116 -44.79 -13.47 -6.27
N ASN A 117 -44.99 -12.15 -6.32
CA ASN A 117 -43.98 -11.25 -6.89
C ASN A 117 -42.70 -11.21 -6.03
N ARG A 118 -42.85 -11.32 -4.70
CA ARG A 118 -41.72 -11.36 -3.76
C ARG A 118 -40.94 -12.67 -3.89
N THR A 119 -41.61 -13.80 -4.00
CA THR A 119 -40.98 -15.11 -4.23
C THR A 119 -40.34 -15.17 -5.60
N LYS A 120 -41.00 -14.65 -6.65
CA LYS A 120 -40.42 -14.53 -7.99
C LYS A 120 -39.14 -13.67 -7.99
N ARG A 121 -39.16 -12.49 -7.35
CA ARG A 121 -37.96 -11.65 -7.22
C ARG A 121 -36.86 -12.32 -6.39
N ARG A 122 -37.20 -13.09 -5.36
CA ARG A 122 -36.22 -13.88 -4.58
C ARG A 122 -35.63 -15.03 -5.39
N ALA A 123 -36.44 -15.72 -6.18
CA ALA A 123 -35.99 -16.78 -7.08
C ALA A 123 -35.12 -16.23 -8.22
N GLU A 124 -35.50 -15.09 -8.81
CA GLU A 124 -34.69 -14.37 -9.79
C GLU A 124 -33.37 -13.88 -9.17
N ALA A 125 -33.40 -13.31 -7.97
CA ALA A 125 -32.18 -12.89 -7.27
C ALA A 125 -31.27 -14.07 -6.88
N ALA A 126 -31.84 -15.23 -6.54
CA ALA A 126 -31.10 -16.45 -6.21
C ALA A 126 -30.58 -17.19 -7.46
N ALA A 127 -31.22 -17.00 -8.63
CA ALA A 127 -30.83 -17.59 -9.90
C ALA A 127 -29.84 -16.74 -10.71
N ILE A 128 -29.57 -15.50 -10.29
CA ILE A 128 -28.47 -14.71 -10.84
C ILE A 128 -27.18 -15.39 -10.35
N GLU A 129 -26.54 -16.16 -11.23
CA GLU A 129 -25.15 -16.57 -11.03
C GLU A 129 -24.37 -15.34 -10.59
N PRO A 130 -23.55 -15.44 -9.52
CA PRO A 130 -22.81 -14.31 -9.02
C PRO A 130 -21.99 -13.75 -10.19
N GLN A 131 -22.37 -12.55 -10.63
CA GLN A 131 -21.77 -11.92 -11.78
C GLN A 131 -20.28 -11.77 -11.47
N LYS A 132 -19.43 -12.45 -12.26
CA LYS A 132 -17.99 -12.36 -12.11
C LYS A 132 -17.57 -10.90 -12.06
N GLN A 133 -16.80 -10.55 -11.05
CA GLN A 133 -16.27 -9.21 -10.88
C GLN A 133 -15.30 -8.89 -12.03
N PRO A 134 -15.14 -7.61 -12.40
CA PRO A 134 -14.29 -7.24 -13.54
C PRO A 134 -12.88 -7.78 -13.47
N TRP A 135 -12.28 -7.80 -12.27
CA TRP A 135 -10.95 -8.31 -12.04
C TRP A 135 -10.86 -9.84 -12.20
N GLU A 136 -11.94 -10.58 -11.90
CA GLU A 136 -11.99 -12.04 -12.08
C GLU A 136 -12.01 -12.39 -13.57
N VAL A 137 -12.76 -11.60 -14.37
CA VAL A 137 -12.77 -11.74 -15.82
C VAL A 137 -11.41 -11.38 -16.40
N ALA A 138 -10.79 -10.29 -15.93
CA ALA A 138 -9.50 -9.82 -16.42
C ALA A 138 -8.34 -10.80 -16.11
N LEU A 139 -8.33 -11.40 -14.92
CA LEU A 139 -7.35 -12.43 -14.57
C LEU A 139 -7.63 -13.77 -15.28
N GLY A 140 -8.88 -14.02 -15.72
CA GLY A 140 -9.27 -15.31 -16.27
C GLY A 140 -8.88 -16.44 -15.31
N ASP A 141 -8.11 -17.41 -15.81
CA ASP A 141 -7.64 -18.56 -15.04
C ASP A 141 -6.33 -18.31 -14.26
N ILE A 142 -5.71 -17.13 -14.40
CA ILE A 142 -4.44 -16.79 -13.72
C ILE A 142 -4.60 -16.90 -12.20
N GLY A 143 -3.90 -17.84 -11.58
CA GLY A 143 -3.99 -18.10 -10.14
C GLY A 143 -5.24 -18.89 -9.70
N THR A 144 -6.05 -19.43 -10.62
CA THR A 144 -7.17 -20.35 -10.29
C THR A 144 -6.77 -21.82 -10.31
N SER A 145 -5.79 -22.20 -11.14
CA SER A 145 -5.35 -23.59 -11.38
C SER A 145 -4.69 -24.28 -10.18
N ALA A 146 -4.83 -23.73 -8.97
CA ALA A 146 -4.20 -24.17 -7.74
C ALA A 146 -5.12 -24.90 -6.75
N GLN A 147 -6.41 -25.06 -7.05
CA GLN A 147 -7.39 -25.61 -6.12
C GLN A 147 -7.41 -27.15 -5.99
N GLY A 148 -6.45 -27.87 -6.60
CA GLY A 148 -6.30 -29.33 -6.38
C GLY A 148 -4.89 -29.80 -5.98
N ARG A 149 -3.85 -28.97 -6.15
CA ARG A 149 -2.45 -29.37 -5.88
C ARG A 149 -1.63 -28.38 -5.06
N THR A 150 -2.02 -27.11 -4.96
CA THR A 150 -1.07 -26.05 -4.54
C THR A 150 -1.37 -25.35 -3.23
N GLN A 151 -2.55 -25.49 -2.62
CA GLN A 151 -2.62 -25.13 -1.18
C GLN A 151 -1.75 -26.06 -0.33
N SER A 152 -1.65 -27.35 -0.70
CA SER A 152 -0.65 -28.23 -0.11
C SER A 152 0.76 -27.92 -0.64
N ALA A 153 0.97 -27.73 -1.95
CA ALA A 153 2.33 -27.53 -2.49
C ALA A 153 2.96 -26.16 -2.19
N SER A 154 2.24 -25.04 -2.11
CA SER A 154 2.84 -23.71 -1.84
C SER A 154 3.21 -23.53 -0.36
N THR A 155 2.37 -24.06 0.54
CA THR A 155 2.70 -24.17 1.97
C THR A 155 3.76 -25.25 2.18
N GLN A 156 3.74 -26.36 1.42
CA GLN A 156 4.81 -27.36 1.46
C GLN A 156 6.14 -26.81 0.95
N ILE A 157 6.20 -26.09 -0.18
CA ILE A 157 7.43 -25.51 -0.72
C ILE A 157 8.03 -24.53 0.31
N ALA A 158 7.23 -23.67 0.93
CA ALA A 158 7.72 -22.76 1.96
C ALA A 158 8.21 -23.46 3.25
N SER A 159 7.60 -24.60 3.61
CA SER A 159 8.09 -25.47 4.69
C SER A 159 9.27 -26.38 4.26
N GLN A 160 9.55 -26.49 2.96
CA GLN A 160 10.56 -27.38 2.37
C GLN A 160 11.80 -26.65 1.86
N ILE A 161 11.78 -25.32 1.69
CA ILE A 161 13.01 -24.54 1.48
C ILE A 161 13.76 -24.51 2.81
N THR A 162 14.38 -25.63 3.16
CA THR A 162 15.44 -25.65 4.16
C THR A 162 16.53 -24.75 3.63
N PRO A 163 16.99 -23.74 4.39
CA PRO A 163 18.07 -22.88 3.94
C PRO A 163 19.23 -23.76 3.48
N PRO A 164 19.75 -23.58 2.26
CA PRO A 164 20.83 -24.41 1.80
C PRO A 164 22.00 -24.22 2.76
N GLN A 165 22.44 -25.32 3.35
CA GLN A 165 23.66 -25.31 4.14
C GLN A 165 24.83 -25.18 3.17
N PHE A 166 25.60 -24.12 3.32
CA PHE A 166 26.87 -23.99 2.62
C PHE A 166 27.96 -23.63 3.63
N GLU A 167 29.19 -24.08 3.34
CA GLU A 167 30.32 -23.79 4.19
C GLU A 167 30.63 -22.29 4.16
N VAL A 168 30.51 -21.64 5.31
CA VAL A 168 30.86 -20.23 5.47
C VAL A 168 32.38 -20.13 5.48
N ALA A 169 32.95 -19.73 4.33
CA ALA A 169 34.39 -19.50 4.20
C ALA A 169 34.90 -18.51 5.27
N ALA A 170 36.15 -18.67 5.68
CA ALA A 170 36.82 -17.79 6.63
C ALA A 170 37.77 -16.82 5.93
N GLU A 171 37.78 -15.56 6.36
CA GLU A 171 38.77 -14.55 5.99
C GLU A 171 39.73 -14.29 7.16
N THR A 172 40.99 -13.93 6.88
CA THR A 172 41.94 -13.55 7.95
C THR A 172 41.85 -12.05 8.20
N ARG A 173 41.44 -11.65 9.41
CA ARG A 173 41.48 -10.26 9.90
C ARG A 173 42.32 -10.13 11.15
N TYR A 174 43.29 -9.21 11.14
CA TYR A 174 44.19 -8.98 12.26
C TYR A 174 44.85 -10.27 12.78
N GLY A 175 45.25 -11.16 11.86
CA GLY A 175 45.86 -12.46 12.18
C GLY A 175 44.90 -13.53 12.68
N ARG A 176 43.58 -13.25 12.77
CA ARG A 176 42.55 -14.22 13.18
C ARG A 176 41.67 -14.61 12.00
N LYS A 177 41.37 -15.90 11.87
CA LYS A 177 40.34 -16.38 10.93
C LYS A 177 38.97 -16.00 11.48
N VAL A 178 38.19 -15.25 10.71
CA VAL A 178 36.81 -14.87 11.02
C VAL A 178 35.90 -15.29 9.87
N PRO A 179 34.67 -15.76 10.13
CA PRO A 179 33.74 -16.11 9.06
C PRO A 179 33.46 -14.91 8.14
N ILE A 180 33.41 -15.14 6.83
CA ILE A 180 32.88 -14.18 5.88
C ILE A 180 31.38 -14.03 6.19
N ARG A 181 30.94 -12.78 6.35
CA ARG A 181 29.54 -12.46 6.67
C ARG A 181 28.90 -11.52 5.68
N THR A 182 29.59 -11.20 4.59
CA THR A 182 29.12 -10.23 3.60
C THR A 182 29.18 -10.84 2.23
N TYR A 183 28.03 -10.85 1.57
CA TYR A 183 27.81 -11.42 0.25
C TYR A 183 27.17 -10.37 -0.65
N ASN A 184 27.04 -10.67 -1.92
CA ASN A 184 26.33 -9.85 -2.89
C ASN A 184 25.40 -10.74 -3.71
N LEU A 185 24.61 -10.13 -4.59
CA LEU A 185 23.65 -10.82 -5.44
C LEU A 185 24.25 -11.82 -6.44
N SER A 186 25.56 -11.83 -6.65
CA SER A 186 26.21 -12.85 -7.50
C SER A 186 26.52 -14.15 -6.76
N HIS A 187 26.43 -14.16 -5.42
CA HIS A 187 26.72 -15.35 -4.62
C HIS A 187 25.47 -16.23 -4.45
N ALA A 188 25.21 -17.11 -5.43
CA ALA A 188 24.00 -17.93 -5.51
C ALA A 188 23.62 -18.68 -4.20
N PRO A 189 24.54 -19.31 -3.44
CA PRO A 189 24.18 -19.94 -2.17
C PRO A 189 23.64 -18.96 -1.11
N ALA A 190 24.19 -17.74 -1.08
CA ALA A 190 23.74 -16.72 -0.12
C ALA A 190 22.37 -16.17 -0.52
N VAL A 191 22.14 -15.98 -1.83
CA VAL A 191 20.84 -15.59 -2.38
C VAL A 191 19.77 -16.63 -2.04
N ALA A 192 20.06 -17.92 -2.20
CA ALA A 192 19.12 -18.98 -1.85
C ALA A 192 18.79 -19.04 -0.34
N VAL A 193 19.76 -18.77 0.54
CA VAL A 193 19.49 -18.59 1.99
C VAL A 193 18.58 -17.39 2.23
N VAL A 194 18.81 -16.25 1.57
CA VAL A 194 17.93 -15.07 1.68
C VAL A 194 16.52 -15.41 1.22
N GLU A 195 16.35 -16.08 0.08
CA GLU A 195 15.03 -16.48 -0.41
C GLU A 195 14.29 -17.35 0.61
N ALA A 196 14.98 -18.34 1.19
CA ALA A 196 14.42 -19.20 2.24
C ALA A 196 13.96 -18.40 3.47
N LEU A 197 14.83 -17.53 3.99
CA LEU A 197 14.55 -16.73 5.18
C LEU A 197 13.42 -15.72 4.95
N VAL A 198 13.40 -15.05 3.79
CA VAL A 198 12.37 -14.07 3.44
C VAL A 198 11.02 -14.75 3.24
N ALA A 199 10.97 -15.87 2.51
CA ALA A 199 9.75 -16.65 2.31
C ALA A 199 9.12 -17.09 3.63
N HIS A 200 9.96 -17.46 4.60
CA HIS A 200 9.49 -18.04 5.86
C HIS A 200 9.17 -17.00 6.94
N TYR A 201 10.10 -16.08 7.23
CA TYR A 201 9.99 -15.19 8.38
C TYR A 201 9.34 -13.85 8.11
N GLY A 202 9.24 -13.45 6.85
CA GLY A 202 8.61 -12.18 6.49
C GLY A 202 9.30 -10.96 7.10
N ALA A 203 10.22 -10.40 6.33
CA ALA A 203 10.74 -9.07 6.56
C ALA A 203 10.87 -8.40 5.20
N TRP A 204 10.36 -7.17 5.12
CA TRP A 204 10.37 -6.42 3.88
C TRP A 204 11.73 -5.74 3.74
N SER A 205 12.48 -6.11 2.70
CA SER A 205 13.66 -5.35 2.30
C SER A 205 13.92 -5.59 0.82
N ILE A 206 13.25 -4.81 -0.03
CA ILE A 206 13.44 -4.91 -1.48
C ILE A 206 14.89 -4.65 -1.90
N THR A 207 15.67 -3.98 -1.06
CA THR A 207 17.11 -3.78 -1.22
C THR A 207 17.92 -5.08 -1.32
N PHE A 208 17.38 -6.26 -0.98
CA PHE A 208 18.04 -7.52 -1.31
C PHE A 208 18.22 -7.68 -2.83
N THR A 209 17.35 -7.09 -3.64
CA THR A 209 17.43 -7.12 -5.10
C THR A 209 18.24 -5.96 -5.70
N ASP A 210 18.77 -5.06 -4.88
CA ASP A 210 19.58 -3.93 -5.34
C ASP A 210 21.08 -4.29 -5.30
N PRO A 211 21.79 -4.32 -6.46
CA PRO A 211 23.20 -4.68 -6.52
C PRO A 211 24.14 -3.75 -5.76
N SER A 212 23.71 -2.54 -5.39
CA SER A 212 24.50 -1.59 -4.61
C SER A 212 24.51 -1.88 -3.10
N TYR A 213 23.76 -2.88 -2.67
CA TYR A 213 23.68 -3.33 -1.27
C TYR A 213 24.45 -4.63 -1.06
N GLY A 214 25.06 -4.74 0.11
CA GLY A 214 25.64 -5.98 0.62
C GLY A 214 24.60 -6.79 1.40
N ILE A 215 24.76 -8.11 1.35
CA ILE A 215 23.97 -9.06 2.12
C ILE A 215 24.79 -9.47 3.33
N PHE A 216 24.30 -9.20 4.53
CA PHE A 216 24.84 -9.77 5.76
C PHE A 216 24.14 -11.09 6.07
N LEU A 217 24.91 -12.14 6.37
CA LEU A 217 24.41 -13.41 6.90
C LEU A 217 25.10 -13.75 8.23
N SER A 218 24.33 -14.28 9.20
CA SER A 218 24.90 -14.90 10.39
C SER A 218 25.67 -16.18 10.02
N PRO A 219 26.65 -16.62 10.84
CA PRO A 219 27.35 -17.89 10.60
C PRO A 219 26.42 -19.11 10.61
N ALA A 220 25.31 -19.03 11.34
CA ALA A 220 24.30 -20.08 11.39
C ALA A 220 23.31 -20.03 10.22
N LEU A 221 23.45 -19.06 9.30
CA LEU A 221 22.59 -18.87 8.13
C LEU A 221 21.10 -18.72 8.47
N ASP A 222 20.80 -18.22 9.66
CA ASP A 222 19.46 -18.05 10.24
C ASP A 222 19.02 -16.57 10.34
N VAL A 223 19.90 -15.65 9.92
CA VAL A 223 19.67 -14.20 9.91
C VAL A 223 20.20 -13.65 8.59
N ALA A 224 19.39 -12.84 7.91
CA ALA A 224 19.80 -12.05 6.76
C ALA A 224 19.46 -10.57 6.92
N LEU A 225 20.32 -9.69 6.41
CA LEU A 225 20.13 -8.24 6.38
C LEU A 225 20.68 -7.68 5.07
N SER A 226 19.96 -6.77 4.42
CA SER A 226 20.51 -5.97 3.33
C SER A 226 20.97 -4.62 3.86
N PHE A 227 22.20 -4.23 3.54
CA PHE A 227 22.81 -3.01 4.05
C PHE A 227 23.76 -2.35 3.05
N LYS A 228 23.96 -1.04 3.22
CA LYS A 228 24.93 -0.25 2.46
C LYS A 228 25.83 0.52 3.41
N VAL A 229 27.12 0.58 3.11
CA VAL A 229 28.07 1.34 3.94
C VAL A 229 28.29 2.72 3.33
N VAL A 230 27.99 3.76 4.10
CA VAL A 230 28.34 5.14 3.75
C VAL A 230 29.75 5.42 4.23
N CYS A 231 30.74 5.09 3.38
CA CYS A 231 32.17 5.06 3.75
C CYS A 231 32.68 6.38 4.38
N SER A 232 32.20 7.52 3.88
CA SER A 232 32.57 8.85 4.37
C SER A 232 32.15 9.13 5.82
N LEU A 233 31.08 8.48 6.28
CA LEU A 233 30.58 8.58 7.66
C LEU A 233 30.90 7.33 8.48
N ARG A 234 31.41 6.28 7.84
CA ARG A 234 31.62 4.94 8.41
C ARG A 234 30.36 4.44 9.11
N VAL A 235 29.21 4.49 8.45
CA VAL A 235 27.95 3.96 8.98
C VAL A 235 27.40 2.91 8.01
N ALA A 236 27.05 1.74 8.55
CA ALA A 236 26.27 0.74 7.84
C ALA A 236 24.78 1.06 8.01
N VAL A 237 24.09 1.29 6.89
CA VAL A 237 22.66 1.56 6.84
C VAL A 237 21.96 0.29 6.37
N ALA A 238 21.25 -0.38 7.27
CA ALA A 238 20.37 -1.49 6.95
C ALA A 238 18.97 -0.98 6.59
N PHE A 239 18.28 -1.67 5.70
CA PHE A 239 16.90 -1.35 5.34
C PHE A 239 15.98 -2.48 5.82
N GLY A 240 14.86 -2.09 6.43
CA GLY A 240 13.96 -3.03 7.07
C GLY A 240 14.54 -3.68 8.33
N ASP A 241 13.90 -4.78 8.73
CA ASP A 241 14.30 -5.58 9.88
C ASP A 241 15.30 -6.68 9.46
N PRO A 242 16.11 -7.21 10.40
CA PRO A 242 16.75 -8.50 10.21
C PRO A 242 15.72 -9.59 9.87
N VAL A 243 15.94 -10.30 8.76
CA VAL A 243 15.11 -11.43 8.33
C VAL A 243 15.53 -12.66 9.11
N CYS A 244 14.77 -12.98 10.14
CA CYS A 244 15.06 -14.08 11.06
C CYS A 244 13.80 -14.49 11.85
N HIS A 245 13.90 -15.59 12.58
CA HIS A 245 12.86 -15.97 13.55
C HIS A 245 12.61 -14.82 14.54
N PRO A 246 11.34 -14.48 14.90
CA PRO A 246 11.06 -13.34 15.78
C PRO A 246 11.83 -13.36 17.12
N ALA A 247 11.98 -14.54 17.72
CA ALA A 247 12.76 -14.72 18.95
C ALA A 247 14.27 -14.44 18.78
N ARG A 248 14.80 -14.50 17.56
CA ARG A 248 16.20 -14.20 17.23
C ARG A 248 16.44 -12.72 16.98
N LEU A 249 15.39 -11.91 16.80
CA LEU A 249 15.52 -10.49 16.46
C LEU A 249 16.46 -9.71 17.39
N PRO A 250 16.35 -9.81 18.74
CA PRO A 250 17.29 -9.11 19.62
C PRO A 250 18.74 -9.53 19.41
N SER A 251 18.99 -10.85 19.30
CA SER A 251 20.34 -11.38 19.06
C SER A 251 20.87 -11.04 17.65
N ALA A 252 20.01 -10.97 16.64
CA ALA A 252 20.36 -10.63 15.27
C ALA A 252 20.83 -9.17 15.17
N VAL A 253 20.11 -8.24 15.80
CA VAL A 253 20.51 -6.83 15.88
C VAL A 253 21.85 -6.68 16.62
N ALA A 254 22.02 -7.38 17.74
CA ALA A 254 23.26 -7.36 18.50
C ALA A 254 24.45 -7.94 17.71
N GLU A 255 24.23 -9.02 16.97
CA GLU A 255 25.25 -9.66 16.14
C GLU A 255 25.69 -8.76 14.98
N PHE A 256 24.74 -8.13 14.28
CA PHE A 256 25.06 -7.18 13.22
C PHE A 256 25.78 -5.94 13.76
N HIS A 257 25.37 -5.43 14.93
CA HIS A 257 26.07 -4.35 15.62
C HIS A 257 27.51 -4.74 15.98
N ALA A 258 27.76 -5.94 16.49
CA ALA A 258 29.12 -6.44 16.76
C ALA A 258 29.96 -6.52 15.48
N PHE A 259 29.36 -6.99 14.38
CA PHE A 259 29.98 -7.03 13.05
C PHE A 259 30.41 -5.63 12.56
N CYS A 260 29.53 -4.63 12.70
CA CYS A 260 29.83 -3.23 12.36
C CYS A 260 30.90 -2.64 13.28
N LYS A 261 30.79 -2.84 14.59
CA LYS A 261 31.76 -2.34 15.58
C LYS A 261 33.17 -2.87 15.33
N ALA A 262 33.32 -4.15 14.99
CA ALA A 262 34.60 -4.76 14.63
C ALA A 262 35.26 -4.14 13.38
N ARG A 263 34.48 -3.40 12.57
CA ARG A 263 34.93 -2.67 11.37
C ARG A 263 35.05 -1.17 11.60
N GLY A 264 34.81 -0.70 12.83
CA GLY A 264 34.76 0.72 13.15
C GLY A 264 33.60 1.44 12.46
N TRP A 265 32.50 0.72 12.17
CA TRP A 265 31.30 1.29 11.58
C TRP A 265 30.23 1.54 12.64
N GLY A 266 29.55 2.69 12.54
CA GLY A 266 28.25 2.90 13.17
C GLY A 266 27.15 2.12 12.44
N ILE A 267 25.95 2.13 13.02
CA ILE A 267 24.79 1.41 12.47
C ILE A 267 23.55 2.31 12.45
N ALA A 268 22.76 2.16 11.39
CA ALA A 268 21.45 2.78 11.27
C ALA A 268 20.49 1.80 10.59
N PHE A 269 19.20 1.87 10.92
CA PHE A 269 18.15 1.16 10.19
C PHE A 269 17.17 2.16 9.59
N VAL A 270 16.78 1.91 8.34
CA VAL A 270 15.72 2.64 7.65
C VAL A 270 14.50 1.76 7.60
N ALA A 271 13.39 2.30 8.08
CA ALA A 271 12.10 1.66 8.01
C ALA A 271 12.04 0.31 8.75
N ALA A 272 12.64 0.28 9.94
CA ALA A 272 12.49 -0.80 10.89
C ALA A 272 11.03 -0.86 11.40
N ARG A 273 10.46 -2.06 11.53
CA ARG A 273 9.14 -2.23 12.15
C ARG A 273 9.24 -2.01 13.65
N SER A 274 8.07 -1.88 14.28
CA SER A 274 7.95 -1.61 15.72
C SER A 274 8.72 -2.62 16.59
N ALA A 275 8.81 -3.89 16.19
CA ALA A 275 9.56 -4.91 16.94
C ALA A 275 11.07 -4.60 16.98
N ALA A 276 11.69 -4.27 15.84
CA ALA A 276 13.10 -3.91 15.77
C ALA A 276 13.37 -2.54 16.44
N ALA A 277 12.44 -1.58 16.31
CA ALA A 277 12.52 -0.31 17.03
C ALA A 277 12.54 -0.50 18.55
N LYS A 278 11.70 -1.40 19.10
CA LYS A 278 11.71 -1.74 20.54
C LYS A 278 13.03 -2.37 20.98
N VAL A 279 13.61 -3.27 20.17
CA VAL A 279 14.95 -3.82 20.44
C VAL A 279 15.99 -2.69 20.49
N ALA A 280 15.95 -1.76 19.54
CA ALA A 280 16.85 -0.62 19.51
C ALA A 280 16.71 0.29 20.76
N GLN A 281 15.47 0.52 21.22
CA GLN A 281 15.21 1.28 22.45
C GLN A 281 15.83 0.62 23.69
N VAL A 282 15.72 -0.71 23.82
CA VAL A 282 16.38 -1.48 24.90
C VAL A 282 17.90 -1.35 24.84
N MET A 283 18.47 -1.21 23.62
CA MET A 283 19.90 -0.94 23.42
C MET A 283 20.30 0.52 23.66
N GLY A 284 19.36 1.39 24.04
CA GLY A 284 19.59 2.82 24.25
C GLY A 284 19.84 3.61 22.96
N TRP A 285 19.33 3.10 21.83
CA TRP A 285 19.41 3.79 20.53
C TRP A 285 18.20 4.69 20.33
N ALA A 286 18.36 5.73 19.50
CA ALA A 286 17.24 6.56 19.13
C ALA A 286 16.38 5.88 18.05
N SER A 287 15.06 6.03 18.15
CA SER A 287 14.11 5.57 17.13
C SER A 287 13.10 6.66 16.82
N ILE A 288 12.76 6.83 15.55
CA ILE A 288 11.89 7.90 15.04
C ILE A 288 10.87 7.28 14.09
N GLN A 289 9.59 7.27 14.42
CA GLN A 289 8.55 6.86 13.50
C GLN A 289 8.37 7.93 12.42
N PHE A 290 8.59 7.57 11.15
CA PHE A 290 8.54 8.52 10.02
C PHE A 290 7.61 8.09 8.89
N ALA A 291 7.17 6.83 8.92
CA ALA A 291 6.40 6.23 7.85
C ALA A 291 5.46 5.16 8.38
N VAL A 292 4.55 4.74 7.51
CA VAL A 292 3.71 3.56 7.69
C VAL A 292 3.84 2.64 6.48
N GLU A 293 3.59 1.36 6.69
CA GLU A 293 3.35 0.38 5.64
C GLU A 293 1.83 0.24 5.46
N GLN A 294 1.31 0.53 4.27
CA GLN A 294 -0.11 0.34 3.95
C GLN A 294 -0.34 -1.11 3.51
N ILE A 295 -1.23 -1.82 4.22
CA ILE A 295 -1.54 -3.22 3.94
C ILE A 295 -2.99 -3.36 3.52
N VAL A 296 -3.18 -3.91 2.33
CA VAL A 296 -4.46 -4.32 1.77
C VAL A 296 -4.74 -5.75 2.21
N GLU A 297 -5.98 -5.99 2.64
CA GLU A 297 -6.55 -7.33 2.85
C GLU A 297 -7.50 -7.66 1.71
N PRO A 298 -7.04 -8.36 0.65
CA PRO A 298 -7.84 -8.56 -0.56
C PRO A 298 -9.12 -9.36 -0.33
N ALA A 299 -9.13 -10.25 0.67
CA ALA A 299 -10.27 -11.11 0.99
C ALA A 299 -11.58 -10.32 1.27
N SER A 300 -11.46 -9.15 1.88
CA SER A 300 -12.57 -8.28 2.30
C SER A 300 -12.49 -6.88 1.69
N ASN A 301 -11.72 -6.69 0.61
CA ASN A 301 -11.48 -5.36 0.08
C ASN A 301 -12.68 -4.86 -0.76
N PRO A 302 -13.25 -3.68 -0.44
CA PRO A 302 -14.46 -3.19 -1.10
C PRO A 302 -14.28 -2.82 -2.58
N VAL A 303 -13.04 -2.59 -3.06
CA VAL A 303 -12.78 -2.40 -4.49
C VAL A 303 -13.01 -3.70 -5.26
N LEU A 304 -12.52 -4.82 -4.73
CA LEU A 304 -12.66 -6.14 -5.36
C LEU A 304 -14.09 -6.68 -5.27
N ASP A 305 -14.83 -6.30 -4.23
CA ASP A 305 -16.25 -6.66 -4.08
C ASP A 305 -17.18 -5.75 -4.91
N GLY A 306 -16.63 -4.74 -5.59
CA GLY A 306 -17.39 -3.81 -6.43
C GLY A 306 -18.23 -2.79 -5.66
N THR A 307 -18.15 -2.77 -4.33
CA THR A 307 -18.90 -1.84 -3.46
C THR A 307 -18.27 -0.44 -3.40
N ARG A 308 -16.95 -0.35 -3.64
CA ARG A 308 -16.21 0.90 -3.80
C ARG A 308 -15.32 0.86 -5.05
N GLY A 309 -14.58 1.94 -5.30
CA GLY A 309 -13.62 2.00 -6.40
C GLY A 309 -14.27 1.95 -7.79
N ARG A 310 -15.41 2.64 -7.99
CA ARG A 310 -16.13 2.67 -9.28
C ARG A 310 -15.20 3.01 -10.46
N ARG A 311 -14.31 4.00 -10.28
CA ARG A 311 -13.32 4.39 -11.29
C ARG A 311 -12.36 3.25 -11.62
N GLN A 312 -11.81 2.59 -10.60
CA GLN A 312 -10.90 1.45 -10.75
C GLN A 312 -11.60 0.30 -11.49
N ASN A 313 -12.85 0.00 -11.12
CA ASN A 313 -13.64 -1.03 -11.77
C ASN A 313 -13.96 -0.71 -13.25
N LEU A 314 -14.19 0.56 -13.60
CA LEU A 314 -14.34 0.98 -15.00
C LEU A 314 -13.04 0.82 -15.79
N VAL A 315 -11.91 1.20 -15.19
CA VAL A 315 -10.58 1.00 -15.79
C VAL A 315 -10.31 -0.48 -16.04
N VAL A 316 -10.58 -1.35 -15.06
CA VAL A 316 -10.41 -2.80 -15.20
C VAL A 316 -11.30 -3.35 -16.32
N LYS A 317 -12.60 -2.99 -16.36
CA LYS A 317 -13.50 -3.43 -17.43
C LYS A 317 -13.02 -3.04 -18.83
N LYS A 318 -12.47 -1.84 -18.97
CA LYS A 318 -11.93 -1.32 -20.23
C LYS A 318 -10.65 -2.06 -20.61
N LEU A 319 -9.65 -2.05 -19.72
CA LEU A 319 -8.31 -2.57 -20.01
C LEU A 319 -8.26 -4.11 -20.07
N ALA A 320 -9.19 -4.82 -19.44
CA ALA A 320 -9.32 -6.27 -19.61
C ALA A 320 -9.50 -6.70 -21.08
N ARG A 321 -10.05 -5.82 -21.94
CA ARG A 321 -10.26 -6.07 -23.37
C ARG A 321 -9.10 -5.56 -24.23
N GLU A 322 -8.54 -4.42 -23.85
CA GLU A 322 -7.55 -3.67 -24.66
C GLU A 322 -6.11 -4.06 -24.34
N ALA A 323 -5.83 -4.47 -23.10
CA ALA A 323 -4.50 -4.80 -22.59
C ALA A 323 -4.58 -6.07 -21.71
N PRO A 324 -4.69 -7.27 -22.32
CA PRO A 324 -4.72 -8.52 -21.58
C PRO A 324 -3.50 -8.64 -20.66
N VAL A 325 -3.75 -9.03 -19.41
CA VAL A 325 -2.68 -9.26 -18.44
C VAL A 325 -2.06 -10.64 -18.64
N ARG A 326 -0.76 -10.73 -18.45
CA ARG A 326 0.01 -11.97 -18.38
C ARG A 326 0.70 -12.08 -17.03
N ILE A 327 1.00 -13.32 -16.64
CA ILE A 327 1.76 -13.64 -15.43
C ILE A 327 3.09 -14.27 -15.82
N TYR A 328 4.14 -13.92 -15.09
CA TYR A 328 5.46 -14.49 -15.23
C TYR A 328 6.04 -14.83 -13.86
N CYS A 329 6.48 -16.08 -13.69
CA CYS A 329 7.10 -16.61 -12.49
C CYS A 329 8.49 -17.16 -12.87
N PRO A 330 9.59 -16.43 -12.57
CA PRO A 330 10.93 -16.84 -13.00
C PRO A 330 11.33 -18.24 -12.53
N SER A 331 10.90 -18.65 -11.33
CA SER A 331 11.16 -19.99 -10.78
C SER A 331 10.45 -21.13 -11.51
N GLU A 332 9.39 -20.86 -12.27
CA GLU A 332 8.62 -21.88 -13.00
C GLU A 332 9.13 -22.09 -14.45
N GLY A 333 9.91 -21.14 -14.95
CA GLY A 333 10.44 -21.16 -16.31
C GLY A 333 11.18 -19.86 -16.62
N PRO A 334 12.51 -19.80 -16.42
CA PRO A 334 13.31 -18.64 -16.78
C PRO A 334 13.19 -18.33 -18.28
N ASP A 335 12.94 -17.07 -18.62
CA ASP A 335 12.87 -16.57 -19.99
C ASP A 335 13.73 -15.31 -20.07
N ALA A 336 14.99 -15.50 -20.45
CA ALA A 336 15.97 -14.42 -20.49
C ALA A 336 15.56 -13.28 -21.43
N GLY A 337 14.80 -13.57 -22.50
CA GLY A 337 14.33 -12.56 -23.45
C GLY A 337 13.25 -11.69 -22.83
N LEU A 338 12.25 -12.30 -22.19
CA LEU A 338 11.19 -11.58 -21.48
C LEU A 338 11.75 -10.82 -20.26
N GLU A 339 12.65 -11.45 -19.48
CA GLU A 339 13.31 -10.83 -18.34
C GLU A 339 14.08 -9.56 -18.77
N ALA A 340 14.84 -9.62 -19.86
CA ALA A 340 15.53 -8.45 -20.39
C ALA A 340 14.55 -7.33 -20.79
N GLN A 341 13.41 -7.66 -21.41
CA GLN A 341 12.39 -6.67 -21.78
C GLN A 341 11.73 -6.02 -20.56
N LEU A 342 11.39 -6.80 -19.53
CA LEU A 342 10.78 -6.28 -18.30
C LEU A 342 11.78 -5.44 -17.48
N GLN A 343 13.05 -5.88 -17.42
CA GLN A 343 14.12 -5.09 -16.80
C GLN A 343 14.33 -3.77 -17.55
N ALA A 344 14.35 -3.78 -18.88
CA ALA A 344 14.46 -2.56 -19.68
C ALA A 344 13.27 -1.61 -19.50
N LEU A 345 12.04 -2.15 -19.40
CA LEU A 345 10.84 -1.36 -19.08
C LEU A 345 10.99 -0.66 -17.72
N TYR A 346 11.42 -1.37 -16.69
CA TYR A 346 11.72 -0.80 -15.38
C TYR A 346 12.75 0.32 -15.46
N GLU A 347 13.91 0.03 -16.06
CA GLU A 347 15.04 0.95 -16.16
C GLU A 347 14.67 2.21 -16.94
N THR A 348 13.89 2.10 -18.01
CA THR A 348 13.41 3.26 -18.79
C THR A 348 12.53 4.17 -17.95
N VAL A 349 11.53 3.61 -17.25
CA VAL A 349 10.64 4.40 -16.39
C VAL A 349 11.41 4.98 -15.19
N TYR A 350 12.43 4.25 -14.71
CA TYR A 350 13.26 4.69 -13.61
C TYR A 350 14.21 5.82 -13.99
N ALA A 351 14.89 5.73 -15.14
CA ALA A 351 15.80 6.77 -15.65
C ALA A 351 15.07 8.11 -15.81
N ALA A 352 13.85 8.09 -16.36
CA ALA A 352 13.00 9.28 -16.45
C ALA A 352 12.65 9.89 -15.07
N LYS A 353 12.60 9.08 -14.00
CA LYS A 353 12.46 9.59 -12.63
C LYS A 353 13.77 10.21 -12.12
N GLU A 354 14.93 9.61 -12.42
CA GLU A 354 16.24 10.16 -11.99
C GLU A 354 16.55 11.51 -12.64
N GLU A 355 16.15 11.72 -13.89
CA GLU A 355 16.34 12.99 -14.60
C GLU A 355 15.53 14.14 -13.98
N ARG A 356 14.45 13.82 -13.26
CA ARG A 356 13.68 14.82 -12.53
C ARG A 356 14.44 15.23 -11.28
N ASP A 357 15.01 16.44 -11.31
CA ASP A 357 15.78 16.99 -10.19
C ASP A 357 15.00 16.86 -8.88
N GLY A 358 15.61 16.19 -7.90
CA GLY A 358 15.03 15.96 -6.59
C GLY A 358 13.99 14.84 -6.49
N ALA A 359 13.80 13.95 -7.46
CA ALA A 359 12.91 12.80 -7.25
C ALA A 359 13.51 11.82 -6.22
N PRO A 360 12.83 11.51 -5.09
CA PRO A 360 13.35 10.57 -4.12
C PRO A 360 13.26 9.14 -4.63
N TYR A 361 14.33 8.37 -4.48
CA TYR A 361 14.31 6.93 -4.68
C TYR A 361 15.29 6.25 -3.74
N SER A 362 15.01 5.04 -3.27
CA SER A 362 15.90 4.33 -2.34
C SER A 362 16.68 3.19 -2.98
N THR A 363 16.18 2.60 -4.08
CA THR A 363 16.73 1.36 -4.65
C THR A 363 16.59 1.25 -6.16
N LYS A 364 17.64 0.71 -6.80
CA LYS A 364 17.63 0.24 -8.20
C LYS A 364 17.52 -1.28 -8.22
N LEU A 365 16.40 -1.80 -8.70
CA LEU A 365 16.06 -3.21 -8.60
C LEU A 365 16.65 -4.03 -9.74
N ARG A 366 17.22 -5.19 -9.40
CA ARG A 366 17.40 -6.31 -10.31
C ARG A 366 16.21 -7.27 -10.12
N LEU A 367 15.20 -7.13 -10.97
CA LEU A 367 13.85 -7.68 -10.75
C LEU A 367 13.84 -9.20 -10.48
N PHE A 368 14.73 -9.91 -11.15
CA PHE A 368 14.78 -11.38 -11.16
C PHE A 368 15.93 -11.93 -10.29
N ALA A 369 16.49 -11.13 -9.38
CA ALA A 369 17.55 -11.57 -8.48
C ALA A 369 17.09 -12.58 -7.41
N LEU A 370 15.78 -12.62 -7.12
CA LEU A 370 15.15 -13.53 -6.16
C LEU A 370 14.02 -14.31 -6.88
N PRO A 371 14.35 -15.20 -7.83
CA PRO A 371 13.38 -15.82 -8.72
C PRO A 371 12.28 -16.62 -8.01
N HIS A 372 12.53 -17.19 -6.82
CA HIS A 372 11.53 -17.95 -6.06
C HIS A 372 10.59 -17.07 -5.23
N LEU A 373 10.90 -15.77 -5.11
CA LEU A 373 10.06 -14.79 -4.42
C LEU A 373 9.32 -13.86 -5.37
N THR A 374 9.76 -13.77 -6.63
CA THR A 374 9.22 -12.81 -7.59
C THR A 374 8.10 -13.43 -8.42
N THR A 375 6.97 -12.73 -8.50
CA THR A 375 5.94 -12.94 -9.52
C THR A 375 5.67 -11.60 -10.21
N VAL A 376 5.54 -11.59 -11.53
CA VAL A 376 5.28 -10.37 -12.31
C VAL A 376 3.94 -10.50 -13.01
N LEU A 377 3.06 -9.51 -12.85
CA LEU A 377 1.92 -9.32 -13.75
C LEU A 377 2.26 -8.19 -14.72
N TYR A 378 2.03 -8.39 -16.01
CA TYR A 378 2.40 -7.42 -17.03
C TYR A 378 1.40 -7.34 -18.17
N THR A 379 1.37 -6.20 -18.85
CA THR A 379 0.62 -5.97 -20.09
C THR A 379 1.58 -5.77 -21.25
N THR A 380 1.10 -6.00 -22.48
CA THR A 380 1.86 -5.70 -23.68
C THR A 380 1.11 -4.75 -24.60
N ASP A 381 1.84 -4.13 -25.52
CA ASP A 381 1.25 -3.46 -26.67
C ASP A 381 0.81 -4.45 -27.77
N SER A 382 0.36 -3.91 -28.90
CA SER A 382 -0.05 -4.68 -30.08
C SER A 382 1.08 -5.44 -30.76
N ALA A 383 2.34 -5.06 -30.52
CA ALA A 383 3.52 -5.76 -31.02
C ALA A 383 3.97 -6.90 -30.06
N GLY A 384 3.31 -7.04 -28.91
CA GLY A 384 3.66 -8.04 -27.89
C GLY A 384 4.77 -7.57 -26.95
N THR A 385 5.18 -6.30 -27.01
CA THR A 385 6.24 -5.76 -26.14
C THR A 385 5.65 -5.35 -24.78
N PRO A 386 6.26 -5.71 -23.65
CA PRO A 386 5.82 -5.26 -22.33
C PRO A 386 5.75 -3.74 -22.22
N ASN A 387 4.59 -3.21 -21.83
CA ASN A 387 4.36 -1.77 -21.68
C ASN A 387 3.92 -1.36 -20.27
N GLY A 388 3.60 -2.30 -19.40
CA GLY A 388 3.32 -2.05 -17.99
C GLY A 388 3.53 -3.32 -17.19
N MET A 389 3.98 -3.17 -15.94
CA MET A 389 4.17 -4.30 -15.05
C MET A 389 4.02 -3.94 -13.57
N VAL A 390 3.68 -4.96 -12.80
CA VAL A 390 3.73 -4.95 -11.35
C VAL A 390 4.50 -6.17 -10.86
N GLY A 391 5.53 -5.94 -10.04
CA GLY A 391 6.23 -6.95 -9.27
C GLY A 391 5.49 -7.26 -7.98
N LEU A 392 5.36 -8.56 -7.70
CA LEU A 392 4.85 -9.11 -6.46
C LEU A 392 5.98 -9.92 -5.83
N LEU A 393 6.65 -9.31 -4.84
CA LEU A 393 7.69 -9.98 -4.07
C LEU A 393 7.05 -10.66 -2.85
N ARG A 394 7.18 -11.98 -2.74
CA ARG A 394 6.76 -12.69 -1.52
C ARG A 394 7.66 -12.27 -0.35
N VAL A 395 7.04 -11.78 0.72
CA VAL A 395 7.73 -11.23 1.91
C VAL A 395 7.21 -11.89 3.18
N GLY A 396 7.23 -13.21 3.19
CA GLY A 396 6.75 -14.05 4.28
C GLY A 396 5.58 -14.93 3.87
N ASP A 397 5.05 -15.68 4.84
CA ASP A 397 3.91 -16.53 4.60
C ASP A 397 2.61 -15.71 4.48
N GLY A 398 1.87 -15.92 3.38
CA GLY A 398 0.65 -15.18 3.09
C GLY A 398 0.82 -13.66 2.90
N ARG A 399 2.01 -13.17 2.55
CA ARG A 399 2.29 -11.73 2.35
C ARG A 399 3.08 -11.45 1.08
N TYR A 400 2.61 -10.47 0.32
CA TYR A 400 3.30 -9.95 -0.86
C TYR A 400 3.55 -8.45 -0.74
N LEU A 401 4.67 -7.99 -1.26
CA LEU A 401 5.01 -6.59 -1.48
C LEU A 401 4.77 -6.26 -2.96
N LEU A 402 4.00 -5.20 -3.20
CA LEU A 402 3.80 -4.62 -4.53
C LEU A 402 4.93 -3.64 -4.83
N ASP A 403 5.95 -4.09 -5.55
CA ASP A 403 7.07 -3.26 -5.99
C ASP A 403 7.93 -4.04 -7.02
N PRO A 404 8.29 -3.47 -8.20
CA PRO A 404 7.88 -2.16 -8.70
C PRO A 404 6.51 -2.17 -9.37
N LEU A 405 5.87 -1.01 -9.41
CA LEU A 405 4.71 -0.72 -10.26
C LEU A 405 5.11 0.35 -11.28
N VAL A 406 5.21 -0.04 -12.54
CA VAL A 406 5.62 0.85 -13.63
C VAL A 406 4.77 0.65 -14.87
N ALA A 407 4.59 1.73 -15.62
CA ALA A 407 3.98 1.71 -16.94
C ALA A 407 4.75 2.67 -17.83
N ASN A 408 5.00 2.26 -19.07
CA ASN A 408 5.55 3.12 -20.10
C ASN A 408 4.58 4.30 -20.32
N PRO A 409 5.06 5.54 -20.57
CA PRO A 409 4.20 6.65 -20.96
C PRO A 409 3.26 6.36 -22.14
N SER A 410 3.61 5.44 -23.04
CA SER A 410 2.76 5.00 -24.16
C SER A 410 1.69 3.97 -23.77
N ALA A 411 1.75 3.40 -22.55
CA ALA A 411 0.76 2.44 -22.09
C ALA A 411 -0.62 3.10 -21.94
N PRO A 412 -1.72 2.36 -22.12
CA PRO A 412 -3.07 2.90 -21.94
C PRO A 412 -3.26 3.59 -20.58
N VAL A 413 -3.98 4.71 -20.58
CA VAL A 413 -4.27 5.46 -19.35
C VAL A 413 -4.99 4.55 -18.34
N GLY A 414 -4.46 4.51 -17.12
CA GLY A 414 -4.97 3.66 -16.03
C GLY A 414 -4.29 2.30 -15.91
N THR A 415 -3.25 2.00 -16.70
CA THR A 415 -2.50 0.74 -16.62
C THR A 415 -2.00 0.42 -15.20
N THR A 416 -1.51 1.40 -14.45
CA THR A 416 -1.07 1.20 -13.06
C THR A 416 -2.22 0.86 -12.12
N ASP A 417 -3.37 1.50 -12.26
CA ASP A 417 -4.58 1.19 -11.49
C ASP A 417 -5.10 -0.21 -11.81
N TYR A 418 -5.09 -0.56 -13.09
CA TYR A 418 -5.45 -1.88 -13.57
C TYR A 418 -4.55 -2.96 -12.96
N LEU A 419 -3.24 -2.84 -13.13
CA LEU A 419 -2.27 -3.79 -12.57
C LEU A 419 -2.36 -3.90 -11.04
N THR A 420 -2.63 -2.80 -10.33
CA THR A 420 -2.81 -2.82 -8.87
C THR A 420 -4.06 -3.61 -8.47
N VAL A 421 -5.19 -3.39 -9.14
CA VAL A 421 -6.42 -4.17 -8.85
C VAL A 421 -6.22 -5.64 -9.19
N LEU A 422 -5.50 -5.96 -10.27
CA LEU A 422 -5.19 -7.34 -10.62
C LEU A 422 -4.24 -8.00 -9.62
N ALA A 423 -3.24 -7.29 -9.11
CA ALA A 423 -2.38 -7.75 -8.02
C ALA A 423 -3.19 -8.06 -6.75
N MET A 424 -4.15 -7.19 -6.40
CA MET A 424 -5.08 -7.44 -5.30
C MET A 424 -5.95 -8.68 -5.57
N GLY A 425 -6.51 -8.81 -6.77
CA GLY A 425 -7.31 -9.99 -7.15
C GLY A 425 -6.50 -11.29 -7.14
N TYR A 426 -5.25 -11.25 -7.60
CA TYR A 426 -4.34 -12.39 -7.60
C TYR A 426 -4.00 -12.82 -6.17
N THR A 427 -3.61 -11.88 -5.31
CA THR A 427 -3.35 -12.17 -3.89
C THR A 427 -4.60 -12.62 -3.14
N ARG A 428 -5.80 -12.16 -3.51
CA ARG A 428 -7.07 -12.71 -3.01
C ARG A 428 -7.23 -14.19 -3.33
N ARG A 429 -6.93 -14.62 -4.57
CA ARG A 429 -6.97 -16.04 -4.97
C ARG A 429 -5.98 -16.89 -4.18
N LEU A 430 -4.85 -16.31 -3.80
CA LEU A 430 -3.84 -16.96 -2.95
C LEU A 430 -4.17 -16.96 -1.45
N GLY A 431 -5.21 -16.22 -1.02
CA GLY A 431 -5.49 -16.02 0.40
C GLY A 431 -4.40 -15.19 1.12
N ALA A 432 -3.72 -14.32 0.39
CA ALA A 432 -2.59 -13.53 0.88
C ALA A 432 -2.94 -12.03 1.02
N SER A 433 -2.24 -11.35 1.92
CA SER A 433 -2.26 -9.90 2.06
C SER A 433 -1.27 -9.23 1.10
N LEU A 434 -1.52 -7.95 0.79
CA LEU A 434 -0.70 -7.17 -0.14
C LEU A 434 -0.25 -5.86 0.50
N SER A 435 1.06 -5.63 0.56
CA SER A 435 1.66 -4.39 1.03
C SER A 435 2.00 -3.47 -0.13
N PHE A 436 1.80 -2.16 0.04
CA PHE A 436 2.30 -1.13 -0.87
C PHE A 436 3.67 -0.55 -0.46
N GLY A 437 4.32 -1.17 0.52
CA GLY A 437 5.61 -0.76 1.07
C GLY A 437 5.55 0.54 1.86
N THR A 438 6.69 1.21 1.98
CA THR A 438 6.87 2.40 2.81
C THR A 438 6.12 3.61 2.27
N GLU A 439 5.30 4.22 3.10
CA GLU A 439 4.63 5.48 2.86
C GLU A 439 5.01 6.46 3.98
N PRO A 440 5.84 7.49 3.69
CA PRO A 440 6.13 8.53 4.66
C PRO A 440 4.85 9.18 5.17
N THR A 441 4.79 9.46 6.47
CA THR A 441 3.69 10.21 7.07
C THR A 441 4.00 11.71 7.00
N PRO A 442 3.02 12.62 6.97
CA PRO A 442 3.29 14.06 6.99
C PRO A 442 3.89 14.54 8.31
N GLN A 443 3.58 13.84 9.40
CA GLN A 443 4.07 14.12 10.74
C GLN A 443 4.94 12.96 11.22
N VAL A 444 6.01 13.29 11.92
CA VAL A 444 6.80 12.32 12.69
C VAL A 444 5.92 11.80 13.83
N GLY A 445 5.88 10.49 14.01
CA GLY A 445 5.17 9.86 15.11
C GLY A 445 5.99 9.85 16.39
N GLU A 446 6.07 8.67 17.00
CA GLU A 446 6.81 8.42 18.23
C GLU A 446 8.33 8.61 18.04
N VAL A 447 8.96 9.27 19.02
CA VAL A 447 10.42 9.48 19.07
C VAL A 447 10.94 9.01 20.42
N HIS A 448 11.97 8.18 20.40
CA HIS A 448 12.63 7.65 21.60
C HIS A 448 14.13 7.84 21.54
N GLY A 449 14.79 7.93 22.71
CA GLY A 449 16.25 7.96 22.83
C GLY A 449 16.93 9.21 22.26
N MET A 450 16.15 10.26 21.95
CA MET A 450 16.61 11.53 21.42
C MET A 450 16.43 12.64 22.44
N ARG A 451 17.31 13.66 22.43
CA ARG A 451 17.14 14.85 23.26
C ARG A 451 16.04 15.74 22.69
N ARG A 452 15.29 16.42 23.55
CA ARG A 452 14.14 17.25 23.15
C ARG A 452 14.44 18.26 22.03
N PHE A 453 15.56 18.98 22.09
CA PHE A 453 15.90 19.94 21.04
C PHE A 453 16.16 19.26 19.68
N MET A 454 16.77 18.07 19.67
CA MET A 454 16.99 17.31 18.44
C MET A 454 15.69 16.73 17.89
N GLU A 455 14.75 16.38 18.77
CA GLU A 455 13.43 15.92 18.36
C GLU A 455 12.70 17.03 17.60
N ASP A 456 12.68 18.26 18.13
CA ASP A 456 12.08 19.41 17.45
C ASP A 456 12.72 19.67 16.07
N GLU A 457 14.06 19.64 16.00
CA GLU A 457 14.80 19.79 14.74
C GLU A 457 14.49 18.65 13.76
N THR A 458 14.37 17.41 14.25
CA THR A 458 14.03 16.23 13.44
C THR A 458 12.63 16.38 12.84
N ARG A 459 11.65 16.83 13.64
CA ARG A 459 10.28 17.10 13.18
C ARG A 459 10.27 18.19 12.09
N LEU A 460 11.07 19.24 12.26
CA LEU A 460 11.21 20.32 11.29
C LEU A 460 11.81 19.85 9.96
N VAL A 461 12.95 19.15 10.02
CA VAL A 461 13.65 18.61 8.85
C VAL A 461 12.76 17.60 8.12
N HIS A 462 12.04 16.77 8.86
CA HIS A 462 11.07 15.84 8.29
C HIS A 462 9.94 16.58 7.54
N ALA A 463 9.33 17.60 8.15
CA ALA A 463 8.26 18.38 7.50
C ALA A 463 8.75 19.07 6.21
N ALA A 464 9.96 19.64 6.25
CA ALA A 464 10.62 20.21 5.07
C ALA A 464 10.85 19.15 3.97
N THR A 465 11.35 17.97 4.36
CA THR A 465 11.61 16.83 3.47
C THR A 465 10.32 16.33 2.82
N TYR A 466 9.27 16.15 3.62
CA TYR A 466 7.96 15.68 3.17
C TYR A 466 7.38 16.59 2.07
N THR A 467 7.43 17.90 2.33
CA THR A 467 6.95 18.94 1.42
C THR A 467 7.80 19.01 0.14
N ALA A 468 9.12 19.07 0.29
CA ALA A 468 10.06 19.19 -0.82
C ALA A 468 9.93 18.07 -1.86
N PHE A 469 9.64 16.85 -1.38
CA PHE A 469 9.57 15.67 -2.21
C PHE A 469 8.14 15.27 -2.63
N GLY A 470 7.13 16.04 -2.25
CA GLY A 470 5.74 15.78 -2.65
C GLY A 470 5.22 14.40 -2.23
N MET A 471 5.56 13.98 -1.01
CA MET A 471 5.29 12.62 -0.53
C MET A 471 3.79 12.27 -0.42
N ASP A 472 2.90 13.28 -0.45
CA ASP A 472 1.44 13.11 -0.49
C ASP A 472 0.94 12.33 -1.72
N GLY A 473 1.69 12.33 -2.82
CA GLY A 473 1.29 11.65 -4.05
C GLY A 473 1.13 10.13 -3.86
N LYS A 474 2.05 9.50 -3.10
CA LYS A 474 2.02 8.06 -2.81
C LYS A 474 0.83 7.69 -1.94
N ARG A 475 0.58 8.48 -0.88
CA ARG A 475 -0.58 8.33 0.00
C ARG A 475 -1.89 8.45 -0.76
N THR A 476 -2.02 9.47 -1.61
CA THR A 476 -3.21 9.69 -2.44
C THR A 476 -3.43 8.53 -3.42
N LEU A 477 -2.34 8.03 -4.01
CA LEU A 477 -2.38 6.87 -4.90
C LEU A 477 -2.89 5.61 -4.20
N HIS A 478 -2.41 5.34 -2.99
CA HIS A 478 -2.77 4.12 -2.25
C HIS A 478 -4.16 4.18 -1.62
N ALA A 479 -4.59 5.35 -1.15
CA ALA A 479 -5.87 5.53 -0.46
C ALA A 479 -7.08 5.04 -1.28
N LYS A 480 -7.02 5.15 -2.61
CA LYS A 480 -8.10 4.70 -3.52
C LYS A 480 -8.29 3.17 -3.57
N PHE A 481 -7.31 2.41 -3.06
CA PHE A 481 -7.38 0.95 -2.97
C PHE A 481 -7.83 0.46 -1.59
N HIS A 482 -8.18 1.37 -0.68
CA HIS A 482 -8.73 1.06 0.64
C HIS A 482 -7.89 0.03 1.43
N PRO A 483 -6.62 0.36 1.78
CA PRO A 483 -5.84 -0.46 2.69
C PRO A 483 -6.61 -0.69 4.01
N ALA A 484 -6.49 -1.90 4.56
CA ALA A 484 -7.24 -2.33 5.73
C ALA A 484 -6.55 -1.96 7.04
N ARG A 485 -5.21 -1.94 7.05
CA ARG A 485 -4.41 -1.55 8.21
C ARG A 485 -3.09 -0.89 7.80
N THR A 486 -2.45 -0.28 8.78
CA THR A 486 -1.11 0.31 8.67
C THR A 486 -0.16 -0.28 9.72
N GLU A 487 1.10 -0.51 9.36
CA GLU A 487 2.17 -0.85 10.32
C GLU A 487 3.17 0.31 10.44
N ALA A 488 3.57 0.68 11.66
CA ALA A 488 4.49 1.79 11.89
C ALA A 488 5.95 1.43 11.53
N LEU A 489 6.61 2.33 10.80
CA LEU A 489 7.98 2.20 10.34
C LEU A 489 8.87 3.30 10.91
N HIS A 490 10.08 2.92 11.32
CA HIS A 490 10.97 3.74 12.11
C HIS A 490 12.34 3.90 11.46
N LEU A 491 12.95 5.07 11.63
CA LEU A 491 14.40 5.22 11.54
C LEU A 491 14.99 4.82 12.89
N VAL A 492 16.08 4.06 12.87
CA VAL A 492 16.85 3.73 14.08
C VAL A 492 18.26 4.27 13.92
N LEU A 493 18.71 5.07 14.89
CA LEU A 493 20.04 5.67 14.94
C LEU A 493 20.85 4.92 15.99
N GLY A 494 21.63 3.93 15.55
CA GLY A 494 22.27 2.94 16.42
C GLY A 494 23.54 3.40 17.13
N SER A 495 23.65 4.70 17.37
CA SER A 495 24.79 5.36 17.99
C SER A 495 24.30 6.18 19.18
N GLN A 496 25.07 6.15 20.26
CA GLN A 496 24.79 6.97 21.43
C GLN A 496 25.40 8.36 21.27
N GLY A 497 24.67 9.37 21.73
CA GLY A 497 25.11 10.77 21.70
C GLY A 497 24.83 11.49 20.37
N ILE A 498 24.89 12.81 20.45
CA ILE A 498 24.43 13.72 19.39
C ILE A 498 25.19 13.50 18.08
N LEU A 499 26.53 13.51 18.12
CA LEU A 499 27.36 13.36 16.91
C LEU A 499 27.13 12.02 16.21
N GLY A 500 26.96 10.95 17.00
CA GLY A 500 26.64 9.63 16.47
C GLY A 500 25.30 9.63 15.76
N GLN A 501 24.26 10.17 16.40
CA GLN A 501 22.90 10.22 15.85
C GLN A 501 22.85 11.06 14.58
N SER A 502 23.51 12.22 14.57
CA SER A 502 23.64 13.06 13.38
C SER A 502 24.39 12.36 12.23
N ALA A 503 25.47 11.62 12.53
CA ALA A 503 26.17 10.84 11.52
C ALA A 503 25.31 9.71 10.95
N ALA A 504 24.52 9.02 11.79
CA ALA A 504 23.57 8.01 11.36
C ALA A 504 22.46 8.60 10.47
N ALA A 505 21.87 9.74 10.85
CA ALA A 505 20.87 10.43 10.04
C ALA A 505 21.44 10.89 8.69
N ALA A 506 22.64 11.46 8.67
CA ALA A 506 23.32 11.86 7.43
C ALA A 506 23.70 10.66 6.55
N ALA A 507 24.00 9.51 7.16
CA ALA A 507 24.25 8.27 6.42
C ALA A 507 22.96 7.73 5.78
N ILE A 508 21.85 7.73 6.52
CA ILE A 508 20.53 7.39 5.95
C ILE A 508 20.26 8.27 4.73
N TRP A 509 20.38 9.59 4.88
CA TRP A 509 20.16 10.55 3.81
C TRP A 509 20.95 10.24 2.53
N ARG A 510 22.24 9.90 2.69
CA ARG A 510 23.12 9.52 1.57
C ARG A 510 22.78 8.15 0.99
N ALA A 511 22.41 7.18 1.83
CA ALA A 511 22.05 5.83 1.39
C ALA A 511 20.74 5.81 0.60
N THR A 512 19.79 6.69 0.94
CA THR A 512 18.50 6.84 0.26
C THR A 512 18.53 7.82 -0.91
N HIS A 513 19.72 8.20 -1.40
CA HIS A 513 19.88 9.07 -2.57
C HIS A 513 19.07 10.39 -2.53
N LEU A 514 18.79 10.92 -1.33
CA LEU A 514 18.05 12.17 -1.21
C LEU A 514 18.98 13.35 -1.49
N HIS A 515 18.56 14.25 -2.37
CA HIS A 515 19.26 15.51 -2.59
C HIS A 515 18.84 16.51 -1.50
N TYR A 516 19.80 17.21 -0.89
CA TYR A 516 19.48 18.20 0.15
C TYR A 516 18.89 19.50 -0.42
N ARG A 517 19.23 19.84 -1.68
CA ARG A 517 18.86 21.12 -2.31
C ARG A 517 17.35 21.42 -2.26
N PRO A 518 16.45 20.48 -2.63
CA PRO A 518 15.01 20.71 -2.53
C PRO A 518 14.52 20.99 -1.11
N VAL A 519 15.27 20.56 -0.08
CA VAL A 519 14.86 20.64 1.32
C VAL A 519 15.31 21.93 1.99
N VAL A 520 16.41 22.55 1.53
CA VAL A 520 16.97 23.77 2.15
C VAL A 520 15.95 24.91 2.15
N GLY A 521 15.30 25.19 1.02
CA GLY A 521 14.31 26.28 0.92
C GLY A 521 13.14 26.10 1.90
N PRO A 522 12.40 24.98 1.86
CA PRO A 522 11.33 24.68 2.81
C PRO A 522 11.80 24.72 4.27
N LEU A 523 13.02 24.23 4.55
CA LEU A 523 13.57 24.26 5.90
C LEU A 523 13.81 25.69 6.40
N VAL A 524 14.41 26.56 5.58
CA VAL A 524 14.63 27.97 5.93
C VAL A 524 13.29 28.65 6.24
N GLY A 525 12.28 28.45 5.39
CA GLY A 525 10.95 29.02 5.62
C GLY A 525 10.31 28.54 6.93
N LEU A 526 10.43 27.25 7.25
CA LEU A 526 9.92 26.70 8.51
C LEU A 526 10.69 27.22 9.74
N VAL A 527 12.01 27.41 9.64
CA VAL A 527 12.82 28.03 10.71
C VAL A 527 12.40 29.48 10.94
N GLU A 528 12.17 30.25 9.88
CA GLU A 528 11.70 31.64 9.96
C GLU A 528 10.32 31.73 10.61
N GLN A 529 9.39 30.84 10.24
CA GLN A 529 8.07 30.74 10.86
C GLN A 529 8.16 30.40 12.36
N ARG A 530 9.02 29.45 12.74
CA ARG A 530 9.24 29.09 14.15
C ARG A 530 9.76 30.30 14.95
N ARG A 531 10.76 31.01 14.42
CA ARG A 531 11.32 32.21 15.06
C ARG A 531 10.28 33.33 15.20
N ALA A 532 9.45 33.56 14.19
CA ALA A 532 8.37 34.54 14.26
C ALA A 532 7.34 34.16 15.34
N GLY A 533 7.00 32.87 15.45
CA GLY A 533 6.14 32.34 16.53
C GLY A 533 6.74 32.55 17.92
N GLU A 534 8.02 32.22 18.12
CA GLU A 534 8.74 32.43 19.38
C GLU A 534 8.79 33.92 19.78
N VAL A 535 8.98 34.83 18.81
CA VAL A 535 8.91 36.28 19.04
C VAL A 535 7.50 36.70 19.46
N LEU A 536 6.47 36.20 18.77
CA LEU A 536 5.07 36.51 19.11
C LEU A 536 4.69 35.99 20.50
N GLU A 537 5.09 34.77 20.86
CA GLU A 537 4.88 34.21 22.20
C GLU A 537 5.62 35.01 23.28
N GLY A 538 6.84 35.45 23.00
CA GLY A 538 7.60 36.34 23.89
C GLY A 538 6.91 37.69 24.07
N MET A 539 6.38 38.27 22.99
CA MET A 539 5.59 39.51 23.05
C MET A 539 4.30 39.32 23.85
N LEU A 540 3.54 38.25 23.59
CA LEU A 540 2.31 37.93 24.31
C LEU A 540 2.59 37.69 25.80
N SER A 541 3.66 36.96 26.14
CA SER A 541 4.09 36.73 27.52
C SER A 541 4.46 38.03 28.23
N CYS A 542 5.16 38.94 27.54
CA CYS A 542 5.49 40.27 28.05
C CYS A 542 4.23 41.13 28.28
N LEU A 543 3.28 41.10 27.35
CA LEU A 543 2.00 41.81 27.48
C LEU A 543 1.16 41.25 28.65
N VAL A 544 1.16 39.93 28.87
CA VAL A 544 0.49 39.29 30.01
C VAL A 544 1.16 39.69 31.34
N GLN A 545 2.50 39.65 31.42
CA GLN A 545 3.25 40.06 32.62
C GLN A 545 3.04 41.54 32.97
N ARG A 546 2.85 42.40 31.96
CA ARG A 546 2.54 43.82 32.13
C ARG A 546 1.07 44.08 32.48
N GLY A 547 0.24 43.04 32.58
CA GLY A 547 -1.21 43.18 32.81
C GLY A 547 -1.96 43.83 31.65
N GLN A 548 -1.33 43.94 30.48
CA GLN A 548 -1.92 44.54 29.28
C GLN A 548 -2.75 43.53 28.49
N LEU A 549 -2.51 42.24 28.70
CA LEU A 549 -3.37 41.15 28.30
C LEU A 549 -3.81 40.40 29.56
N GLN A 550 -5.10 40.47 29.90
CA GLN A 550 -5.67 39.54 30.86
C GLN A 550 -5.94 38.21 30.15
N PRO A 551 -5.46 37.06 30.66
CA PRO A 551 -5.89 35.78 30.13
C PRO A 551 -7.41 35.70 30.32
N SER A 552 -8.17 35.68 29.23
CA SER A 552 -9.62 35.52 29.28
C SER A 552 -9.92 34.12 29.82
N LEU A 553 -10.04 34.01 31.13
CA LEU A 553 -10.44 32.79 31.85
C LEU A 553 -11.95 32.54 31.78
N GLU A 554 -12.69 33.30 30.97
CA GLU A 554 -14.04 32.92 30.60
C GLU A 554 -13.99 31.62 29.79
N ARG A 555 -14.13 30.50 30.51
CA ARG A 555 -14.61 29.25 29.94
C ARG A 555 -15.85 29.63 29.13
N TYR A 556 -15.78 29.46 27.81
CA TYR A 556 -16.94 29.49 26.94
C TYR A 556 -17.95 28.48 27.50
N SER A 557 -18.88 28.93 28.33
CA SER A 557 -19.97 28.10 28.81
C SER A 557 -20.91 27.95 27.63
N SER A 558 -20.92 26.76 27.03
CA SER A 558 -21.91 26.35 26.06
C SER A 558 -23.30 26.31 26.74
N SER A 559 -23.96 27.45 26.84
CA SER A 559 -25.39 27.54 27.13
C SER A 559 -26.08 28.41 26.10
N GLY A 560 -26.36 27.82 24.93
CA GLY A 560 -27.43 28.32 24.08
C GLY A 560 -28.76 28.04 24.76
N LYS A 561 -29.45 29.09 25.20
CA LYS A 561 -30.89 29.06 25.46
C LYS A 561 -31.58 29.83 24.34
N ASP A 562 -32.53 29.15 23.72
CA ASP A 562 -33.53 29.69 22.80
C ASP A 562 -34.34 30.82 23.45
N THR A 563 -34.47 31.94 22.73
CA THR A 563 -35.59 32.91 22.84
C THR A 563 -35.69 33.61 21.49
N VAL A 564 -36.59 33.16 20.60
CA VAL A 564 -37.95 33.69 20.35
C VAL A 564 -37.93 35.19 20.03
N CYS A 565 -38.11 35.49 18.74
CA CYS A 565 -38.36 36.83 18.21
C CYS A 565 -39.82 37.24 18.47
N GLU A 566 -40.02 38.34 19.18
CA GLU A 566 -41.22 39.18 19.06
C GLU A 566 -40.85 40.52 18.41
N GLU A 567 -41.70 40.95 17.48
CA GLU A 567 -41.60 42.10 16.59
C GLU A 567 -42.32 43.31 17.21
N PRO A 568 -41.76 44.54 17.24
CA PRO A 568 -42.47 45.68 17.81
C PRO A 568 -43.21 46.54 16.77
N GLU A 569 -44.37 47.03 17.23
CA GLU A 569 -45.33 47.90 16.58
C GLU A 569 -44.77 49.28 16.14
N ARG A 570 -45.38 49.78 15.06
CA ARG A 570 -45.22 51.12 14.48
C ARG A 570 -45.93 52.18 15.33
N ILE A 571 -45.25 53.27 15.65
CA ILE A 571 -45.87 54.55 16.03
C ILE A 571 -45.69 55.57 14.91
N ARG A 572 -46.81 56.21 14.55
CA ARG A 572 -46.97 57.34 13.63
C ARG A 572 -46.50 58.65 14.28
N THR A 573 -45.90 59.53 13.50
CA THR A 573 -46.02 60.99 13.70
C THR A 573 -46.38 61.67 12.39
N SER A 574 -47.39 62.53 12.47
CA SER A 574 -47.96 63.36 11.41
C SER A 574 -47.08 64.56 11.05
N ALA A 575 -46.91 64.79 9.75
CA ALA A 575 -47.05 66.08 9.07
C ALA A 575 -47.31 65.80 7.59
#